data_AF-A0A962QBS5-F1
#
_entry.id   AF-A0A962QBS5-F1
#
_cell.length_a   1.000
_cell.length_b   1.000
_cell.length_c   1.000
_cell.angle_alpha   90.00
_cell.angle_beta   90.00
_cell.angle_gamma   90.00
#
_symmetry.space_group_name_H-M   'P 1'
#
loop_
_entity.id
_entity.type
_entity.pdbx_description
1 polymer ?
#
loop_
_entity_poly.entity_id
_entity_poly.type
_entity_poly.pdbx_seq_one_letter_code
_entity_poly.pdbx_strand_id
1 'polypeptide(L)' 'MTDQTGPAPTLLPGEEVDLSNCDREPIHIPGSIQAHGALLVLRVTDLHIVQVSQDI' A
#
# COMPACT_ATOMS: atom_id res chain seq x y z
N MET A 1 -10.88 29.97 -8.54
CA MET A 1 -12.03 29.25 -9.12
C MET A 1 -12.21 28.01 -8.25
N THR A 2 -13.07 28.17 -7.23
CA THR A 2 -13.54 27.17 -6.25
C THR A 2 -12.53 26.14 -5.73
N ASP A 3 -11.75 26.57 -4.74
CA ASP A 3 -11.23 25.70 -3.68
C ASP A 3 -12.42 25.22 -2.84
N GLN A 4 -12.94 24.06 -3.19
CA GLN A 4 -13.94 23.34 -2.43
C GLN A 4 -13.39 21.93 -2.24
N THR A 5 -13.56 21.41 -1.03
CA THR A 5 -13.38 20.01 -0.60
C THR A 5 -12.04 19.75 0.07
N GLY A 6 -12.09 19.38 1.36
CA GLY A 6 -10.95 18.80 2.06
C GLY A 6 -10.42 17.54 1.34
N PRO A 7 -9.29 16.96 1.80
CA PRO A 7 -8.64 15.87 1.08
C PRO A 7 -9.66 14.76 0.78
N ALA A 8 -9.82 14.46 -0.52
CA ALA A 8 -10.67 13.37 -0.96
C ALA A 8 -10.21 12.07 -0.28
N PRO A 9 -11.15 11.18 0.09
CA PRO A 9 -10.79 9.93 0.74
C PRO A 9 -9.87 9.10 -0.16
N THR A 10 -8.87 8.45 0.45
CA THR A 10 -7.99 7.48 -0.21
C THR A 10 -8.80 6.39 -0.89
N LEU A 11 -8.33 5.92 -2.05
CA LEU A 11 -8.96 4.82 -2.79
C LEU A 11 -8.92 3.52 -1.99
N LEU A 12 -9.86 2.61 -2.27
CA LEU A 12 -9.82 1.28 -1.69
C LEU A 12 -8.71 0.45 -2.34
N PRO A 13 -8.06 -0.48 -1.61
CA PRO A 13 -7.06 -1.37 -2.21
C PRO A 13 -7.65 -2.17 -3.38
N GLY A 14 -6.97 -2.12 -4.53
CA GLY A 14 -7.40 -2.82 -5.75
C GLY A 14 -8.38 -2.06 -6.64
N GLU A 15 -8.76 -0.83 -6.28
CA GLU A 15 -9.49 0.08 -7.17
C GLU A 15 -8.60 0.51 -8.35
N GLU A 16 -9.18 0.65 -9.55
CA GLU A 16 -8.44 1.05 -10.75
C GLU A 16 -8.00 2.52 -10.66
N VAL A 17 -6.72 2.76 -10.95
CA VAL A 17 -6.10 4.09 -10.85
C VAL A 17 -5.80 4.63 -12.24
N ASP A 18 -6.18 5.88 -12.49
CA ASP A 18 -5.88 6.66 -13.68
C ASP A 18 -5.40 8.09 -13.33
N LEU A 19 -5.18 8.94 -14.33
CA LEU A 19 -4.67 10.30 -14.12
C LEU A 19 -5.66 11.25 -13.42
N SER A 20 -6.93 10.88 -13.30
CA SER A 20 -7.96 11.67 -12.63
C SER A 20 -8.07 11.37 -11.13
N ASN A 21 -7.53 10.23 -10.66
CA ASN A 21 -7.64 9.78 -9.27
C ASN A 21 -6.31 9.31 -8.63
N CYS A 22 -5.18 9.40 -9.34
CA CYS A 22 -3.87 8.92 -8.87
C CYS A 22 -3.33 9.63 -7.61
N ASP A 23 -3.77 10.85 -7.34
CA ASP A 23 -3.45 11.59 -6.12
C ASP A 23 -4.00 10.93 -4.84
N ARG A 24 -4.93 9.98 -4.99
CA ARG A 24 -5.61 9.27 -3.91
C ARG A 24 -5.19 7.80 -3.77
N GLU A 25 -4.24 7.32 -4.57
CA GLU A 25 -3.77 5.95 -4.51
C GLU A 25 -3.01 5.67 -3.20
N PRO A 26 -3.30 4.55 -2.49
CA PRO A 26 -2.58 4.17 -1.28
C PRO A 26 -1.20 3.54 -1.56
N ILE A 27 -0.31 4.27 -2.26
CA ILE A 27 1.01 3.78 -2.71
C ILE A 27 1.96 3.32 -1.59
N HIS A 28 1.69 3.71 -0.33
CA HIS A 28 2.49 3.38 0.84
C HIS A 28 2.12 2.03 1.48
N ILE A 29 1.02 1.42 1.04
CA ILE A 29 0.54 0.10 1.50
C ILE A 29 0.15 -0.79 0.31
N PRO A 30 1.07 -1.05 -0.64
CA PRO A 30 0.76 -1.76 -1.90
C PRO A 30 0.38 -3.24 -1.70
N GLY A 31 0.74 -3.85 -0.56
CA GLY A 31 0.45 -5.26 -0.27
C GLY A 31 1.35 -6.27 -0.97
N SER A 32 2.35 -5.81 -1.73
CA SER A 32 3.33 -6.64 -2.44
C SER A 32 4.72 -6.00 -2.44
N ILE A 33 5.71 -6.78 -2.88
CA ILE A 33 7.10 -6.35 -3.07
C ILE A 33 7.58 -6.71 -4.48
N GLN A 34 8.74 -6.21 -4.89
CA GLN A 34 9.39 -6.62 -6.14
C GLN A 34 9.95 -8.05 -6.04
N ALA A 35 9.90 -8.80 -7.15
CA ALA A 35 10.23 -10.23 -7.21
C ALA A 35 11.73 -10.58 -7.02
N HIS A 36 12.61 -9.58 -6.96
CA HIS A 36 14.06 -9.80 -6.83
C HIS A 36 14.54 -9.80 -5.36
N GLY A 37 13.63 -9.98 -4.41
CA GLY A 37 13.94 -10.03 -2.99
C GLY A 37 12.80 -10.64 -2.18
N ALA A 38 13.02 -10.79 -0.87
CA ALA A 38 12.02 -11.30 0.06
C ALA A 38 11.83 -10.31 1.23
N LEU A 39 10.61 -10.25 1.77
CA LEU A 39 10.26 -9.43 2.93
C LEU A 39 9.68 -10.30 4.05
N LEU A 40 10.19 -10.12 5.26
CA LEU A 40 9.71 -10.75 6.48
C LEU A 40 9.26 -9.68 7.46
N VAL A 41 8.05 -9.83 8.01
CA VAL A 41 7.56 -8.99 9.10
C VAL A 41 7.62 -9.81 10.38
N LEU A 42 8.32 -9.30 11.39
CA LEU A 42 8.54 -9.98 12.66
C LEU A 42 7.88 -9.21 13.79
N ARG A 43 7.32 -9.94 14.75
CA ARG A 43 6.88 -9.35 16.01
C ARG A 43 8.10 -8.97 16.86
N VAL A 44 8.10 -7.75 17.38
CA VAL A 44 9.25 -7.18 18.12
C VAL A 44 9.61 -7.98 19.38
N THR A 45 8.64 -8.60 20.04
CA THR A 45 8.84 -9.25 21.36
C THR A 45 9.62 -10.56 21.31
N ASP A 46 9.43 -11.35 20.25
CA ASP A 46 9.90 -12.74 20.16
C ASP A 46 10.49 -13.08 18.78
N LEU A 47 10.55 -12.10 17.86
CA LEU A 47 10.98 -12.27 16.47
C LEU A 47 10.16 -13.32 15.70
N HIS A 48 8.94 -13.63 16.15
CA HIS A 48 8.05 -14.51 15.43
C HIS A 48 7.65 -13.87 14.09
N ILE A 49 7.82 -14.60 12.99
CA ILE A 49 7.41 -14.16 11.66
C ILE A 49 5.88 -14.11 11.61
N VAL A 50 5.31 -12.94 11.33
CA VAL A 50 3.85 -12.74 11.24
C VAL A 50 3.36 -12.61 9.80
N GLN A 51 4.25 -12.21 8.88
CA GLN A 51 3.96 -12.16 7.44
C GLN A 51 5.23 -12.46 6.64
N VAL A 52 5.04 -13.04 5.45
CA VAL A 52 6.07 -13.34 4.45
C VAL A 52 5.56 -12.90 3.09
N SER A 53 6.43 -12.37 2.23
CA SER A 53 6.11 -12.16 0.81
C SER A 53 5.79 -13.47 0.10
N GLN A 54 4.96 -13.43 -0.94
CA GLN A 54 4.45 -14.63 -1.60
C GLN A 54 5.45 -15.32 -2.53
N ASP A 55 6.60 -14.70 -2.81
CA ASP A 55 7.64 -15.23 -3.71
C ASP A 55 9.00 -15.32 -3.01
N ILE A 56 9.68 -16.45 -3.22
CA ILE A 56 11.09 -16.74 -2.89
C ILE A 56 11.77 -17.46 -4.05
#